data_AF-A0A433UQ56-F1
#
_entry.id   AF-A0A433UQ56-F1
#
_cell.length_a   1.000
_cell.length_b   1.000
_cell.length_c   1.000
_cell.angle_alpha   90.00
_cell.angle_beta   90.00
_cell.angle_gamma   90.00
#
_symmetry.space_group_name_H-M   'P 1'
#
loop_
_entity.id
_entity.type
_entity.pdbx_description
1 polymer ?
#
loop_
_entity_poly.entity_id
_entity_poly.type
_entity_poly.pdbx_seq_one_letter_code
_entity_poly.pdbx_strand_id
1 'polypeptide(L)'
;MLNPFGAFEQGFLLSQKAFDYLKEWNTEAEMASNISLTAQQVVEILVNVPGMTMAHSRDFQRATPLFTLKDQTLVKIFINAAHVKHIFLADHNNKMVFGGYVGLIHTKGLNEAIDNIKKEFS
;
A
#
# COMPACT_ATOMS: atom_id res chain seq x y z
N MET A 1 -29.84 3.14 -3.45
CA MET A 1 -29.22 4.42 -3.86
C MET A 1 -27.83 4.46 -3.26
N LEU A 2 -26.80 4.61 -4.09
CA LEU A 2 -25.41 4.77 -3.66
C LEU A 2 -25.22 6.25 -3.26
N ASN A 3 -24.68 6.51 -2.07
CA ASN A 3 -24.24 7.85 -1.70
C ASN A 3 -22.90 8.16 -2.38
N PRO A 4 -22.65 9.39 -2.86
CA PRO A 4 -21.46 9.75 -3.64
C PRO A 4 -20.14 9.76 -2.84
N PHE A 5 -20.14 9.26 -1.59
CA PHE A 5 -18.99 9.31 -0.67
C PHE A 5 -18.73 8.00 0.08
N GLY A 6 -18.99 6.84 -0.53
CA GLY A 6 -18.30 5.60 -0.18
C GLY A 6 -18.29 5.21 1.30
N ALA A 7 -19.45 5.16 1.96
CA ALA A 7 -19.54 4.57 3.30
C ALA A 7 -19.66 3.04 3.20
N PHE A 8 -18.52 2.35 3.18
CA PHE A 8 -18.42 0.91 3.44
C PHE A 8 -17.92 0.69 4.87
N GLU A 9 -18.84 0.30 5.74
CA GLU A 9 -18.71 0.03 7.18
C GLU A 9 -18.14 1.18 8.05
N GLN A 10 -18.61 1.27 9.30
CA GLN A 10 -18.19 2.32 10.22
C GLN A 10 -16.67 2.28 10.48
N GLY A 11 -15.96 3.38 10.18
CA GLY A 11 -14.82 3.79 11.01
C GLY A 11 -13.55 4.30 10.33
N PHE A 12 -13.37 4.17 9.01
CA PHE A 12 -12.14 4.61 8.36
C PHE A 12 -12.41 5.21 6.97
N LEU A 13 -11.88 6.39 6.73
CA LEU A 13 -11.99 7.08 5.45
C LEU A 13 -10.58 7.28 4.88
N LEU A 14 -10.36 6.77 3.67
CA LEU A 14 -9.14 7.01 2.93
C LEU A 14 -9.00 8.50 2.60
N SER A 15 -7.79 9.03 2.74
CA SER A 15 -7.46 10.33 2.18
C SER A 15 -7.58 10.30 0.65
N GLN A 16 -7.80 11.46 0.03
CA GLN A 16 -7.78 11.57 -1.43
C GLN A 16 -6.47 11.04 -2.02
N LYS A 17 -5.34 11.31 -1.35
CA LYS A 17 -4.03 10.82 -1.76
C LYS A 17 -3.96 9.29 -1.75
N ALA A 18 -4.45 8.64 -0.70
CA ALA A 18 -4.47 7.17 -0.64
C ALA A 18 -5.38 6.59 -1.73
N PHE A 19 -6.53 7.22 -1.96
CA PHE A 19 -7.44 6.84 -3.01
C PHE A 19 -6.83 6.96 -4.42
N ASP A 20 -6.08 8.04 -4.69
CA ASP A 20 -5.38 8.23 -5.97
C ASP A 20 -4.33 7.13 -6.20
N TYR A 21 -3.62 6.72 -5.15
CA TYR A 21 -2.66 5.62 -5.23
C TYR A 21 -3.33 4.27 -5.53
N LEU A 22 -4.50 4.02 -4.95
CA LEU A 22 -5.25 2.80 -5.21
C LEU A 22 -5.83 2.78 -6.62
N LYS A 23 -6.36 3.91 -7.09
CA LYS A 23 -6.96 4.02 -8.44
C LYS A 23 -5.98 3.81 -9.58
N GLU A 24 -4.69 4.03 -9.37
CA GLU A 24 -3.68 3.75 -10.39
C GLU A 24 -3.66 2.26 -10.80
N TRP A 25 -3.79 1.36 -9.83
CA TRP A 25 -3.56 -0.08 -10.05
C TRP A 25 -4.82 -0.93 -9.96
N ASN A 26 -5.95 -0.33 -9.55
CA ASN A 26 -7.18 -1.02 -9.25
C ASN A 26 -8.38 -0.30 -9.85
N THR A 27 -9.31 -1.06 -10.41
CA THR A 27 -10.63 -0.56 -10.78
C THR A 27 -11.47 -0.30 -9.53
N GLU A 28 -12.53 0.51 -9.64
CA GLU A 28 -13.43 0.79 -8.52
C GLU A 28 -14.09 -0.48 -7.95
N ALA A 29 -14.42 -1.43 -8.82
CA ALA A 29 -14.96 -2.73 -8.40
C ALA A 29 -13.93 -3.52 -7.58
N GLU A 30 -12.66 -3.52 -7.97
CA GLU A 30 -11.59 -4.21 -7.24
C GLU A 30 -11.29 -3.53 -5.91
N MET A 31 -11.30 -2.20 -5.86
CA MET A 31 -11.15 -1.47 -4.59
C MET A 31 -12.28 -1.81 -3.61
N ALA A 32 -13.52 -1.94 -4.10
CA ALA A 32 -14.67 -2.25 -3.26
C ALA A 32 -14.75 -3.73 -2.82
N SER A 33 -14.17 -4.66 -3.59
CA SER A 33 -14.33 -6.11 -3.36
C SER A 33 -13.07 -6.82 -2.86
N ASN A 34 -11.88 -6.34 -3.22
CA ASN A 34 -10.61 -7.06 -3.02
C ASN A 34 -9.64 -6.34 -2.09
N ILE A 35 -9.81 -5.04 -1.84
CA ILE A 35 -8.96 -4.29 -0.91
C ILE A 35 -9.65 -4.23 0.45
N SER A 36 -9.17 -5.05 1.39
CA SER A 36 -9.67 -5.09 2.75
C SER A 36 -9.47 -3.76 3.49
N LEU A 37 -10.21 -3.56 4.58
CA LEU A 37 -9.99 -2.44 5.50
C LEU A 37 -8.55 -2.38 6.04
N THR A 38 -7.94 -3.54 6.32
CA THR A 38 -6.54 -3.62 6.77
C THR A 38 -5.58 -3.09 5.71
N ALA A 39 -5.76 -3.51 4.45
CA ALA A 39 -4.95 -3.02 3.34
C ALA A 39 -5.13 -1.51 3.13
N GLN A 40 -6.36 -1.00 3.24
CA GLN A 40 -6.66 0.43 3.13
C GLN A 40 -5.94 1.25 4.22
N GLN A 41 -5.96 0.79 5.48
CA GLN A 41 -5.25 1.43 6.59
C GLN A 41 -3.74 1.43 6.38
N VAL A 42 -3.18 0.34 5.86
CA VAL A 42 -1.75 0.26 5.54
C VAL A 42 -1.38 1.19 4.39
N VAL A 43 -2.21 1.32 3.34
CA VAL A 43 -1.99 2.29 2.26
C VAL A 43 -1.98 3.71 2.81
N GLU A 44 -2.93 4.07 3.67
CA GLU A 44 -2.97 5.40 4.29
C GLU A 44 -1.70 5.72 5.09
N ILE A 45 -1.17 4.75 5.86
CA ILE A 45 0.10 4.91 6.57
C ILE A 45 1.25 5.16 5.57
N LEU A 46 1.33 4.35 4.51
CA LEU A 46 2.40 4.43 3.52
C LEU A 46 2.37 5.75 2.73
N VAL A 47 1.20 6.20 2.26
CA VAL A 47 1.11 7.45 1.48
C VAL A 47 1.44 8.69 2.32
N ASN A 48 1.31 8.61 3.64
CA ASN A 48 1.66 9.69 4.55
C ASN A 48 3.15 9.73 4.91
N VAL A 49 3.96 8.76 4.48
CA VAL A 49 5.42 8.86 4.59
C VAL A 49 5.92 10.03 3.72
N PRO A 50 6.72 10.97 4.26
CA PRO A 50 7.26 12.08 3.49
C PRO A 50 8.02 11.62 2.24
N GLY A 51 7.77 12.28 1.11
CA GLY A 51 8.39 11.95 -0.18
C GLY A 51 7.88 10.66 -0.83
N MET A 52 6.76 10.09 -0.36
CA MET A 52 6.14 8.93 -1.02
C MET A 52 5.82 9.25 -2.47
N THR A 53 6.39 8.43 -3.35
CA THR A 53 6.27 8.50 -4.80
C THR A 53 5.80 7.16 -5.33
N MET A 54 4.87 7.18 -6.28
CA MET A 54 4.29 5.98 -6.88
C MET A 54 5.36 5.14 -7.60
N ALA A 55 5.40 3.84 -7.30
CA ALA A 55 6.32 2.90 -7.93
C ALA A 55 5.71 2.30 -9.19
N HIS A 56 6.57 1.83 -10.11
CA HIS A 56 6.11 1.19 -11.34
C HIS A 56 5.83 -0.30 -11.11
N SER A 57 4.79 -0.83 -11.75
CA SER A 57 4.43 -2.27 -11.74
C SER A 57 5.55 -3.23 -12.14
N ARG A 58 6.56 -2.81 -12.92
CA ARG A 58 7.72 -3.65 -13.28
C ARG A 58 8.57 -4.02 -12.06
N ASP A 59 8.62 -3.13 -11.07
CA ASP A 59 9.41 -3.32 -9.86
C ASP A 59 8.68 -4.29 -8.91
N PHE A 60 7.35 -4.35 -8.96
CA PHE A 60 6.52 -5.32 -8.23
C PHE A 60 6.84 -6.77 -8.62
N GLN A 61 7.06 -7.04 -9.91
CA GLN A 61 7.44 -8.37 -10.41
C GLN A 61 8.79 -8.84 -9.85
N ARG A 62 9.66 -7.89 -9.47
CA ARG A 62 10.99 -8.14 -8.89
C ARG A 62 10.97 -8.12 -7.36
N ALA A 63 9.87 -7.69 -6.76
CA ALA A 63 9.74 -7.56 -5.32
C ALA A 63 9.57 -8.92 -4.66
N THR A 64 10.28 -9.13 -3.56
CA THR A 64 10.20 -10.34 -2.72
C THR A 64 9.29 -10.09 -1.52
N PRO A 65 8.57 -11.10 -1.01
CA PRO A 65 7.80 -10.97 0.23
C PRO A 65 8.66 -10.52 1.40
N LEU A 66 8.14 -9.59 2.22
CA LEU A 66 8.76 -9.09 3.44
C LEU A 66 8.03 -9.62 4.68
N PHE A 67 6.69 -9.55 4.69
CA PHE A 67 5.80 -10.21 5.65
C PHE A 67 4.36 -10.23 5.10
N THR A 68 3.45 -10.89 5.81
CA THR A 68 2.03 -11.01 5.46
C THR A 68 1.20 -10.36 6.55
N LEU A 69 0.17 -9.60 6.16
CA LEU A 69 -0.80 -9.00 7.07
C LEU A 69 -1.88 -10.03 7.48
N LYS A 70 -2.63 -9.72 8.55
CA LYS A 70 -3.73 -10.56 9.08
C LYS A 70 -4.82 -10.88 8.06
N ASP A 71 -5.02 -10.00 7.08
CA ASP A 71 -5.98 -10.16 5.98
C ASP A 71 -5.43 -10.93 4.78
N GLN A 72 -4.22 -11.51 4.90
CA GLN A 72 -3.46 -12.19 3.84
C GLN A 72 -2.88 -11.27 2.75
N THR A 73 -2.93 -9.94 2.93
CA THR A 73 -2.21 -9.00 2.07
C THR A 73 -0.70 -9.19 2.25
N LEU A 74 0.02 -9.36 1.14
CA LEU A 74 1.47 -9.50 1.13
C LEU A 74 2.13 -8.12 1.07
N VAL A 75 3.00 -7.82 2.04
CA VAL A 75 3.92 -6.70 1.96
C VAL A 75 5.17 -7.18 1.27
N LYS A 76 5.54 -6.56 0.14
CA LYS A 76 6.70 -6.93 -0.67
C LYS A 76 7.68 -5.77 -0.77
N ILE A 77 8.95 -6.09 -0.91
CA ILE A 77 10.05 -5.12 -1.04
C ILE A 77 10.88 -5.41 -2.28
N PHE A 78 11.29 -4.33 -2.96
CA PHE A 78 12.33 -4.36 -3.97
C PHE A 78 13.35 -3.27 -3.66
N ILE A 79 14.64 -3.58 -3.76
CA ILE A 79 15.72 -2.59 -3.64
C ILE A 79 16.37 -2.47 -5.00
N ASN A 80 16.33 -1.27 -5.57
CA ASN A 80 16.91 -1.03 -6.89
C ASN A 80 18.45 -0.84 -6.81
N ALA A 81 19.11 -0.69 -7.96
CA ALA A 81 20.57 -0.52 -8.03
C ALA A 81 21.09 0.75 -7.31
N ALA A 82 20.23 1.76 -7.12
CA ALA A 82 20.54 2.97 -6.38
C ALA A 82 20.26 2.83 -4.86
N HIS A 83 20.01 1.61 -4.38
CA HIS A 83 19.67 1.30 -2.99
C HIS A 83 18.39 1.96 -2.47
N VAL A 84 17.52 2.42 -3.37
CA VAL A 84 16.20 2.94 -3.02
C VAL A 84 15.26 1.77 -2.74
N LYS A 85 14.55 1.84 -1.61
CA LYS A 85 13.55 0.83 -1.20
C LYS A 85 12.21 1.16 -1.84
N HIS A 86 11.67 0.20 -2.57
CA HIS A 86 10.31 0.19 -3.09
C HIS A 86 9.48 -0.80 -2.27
N ILE A 87 8.31 -0.37 -1.82
CA ILE A 87 7.34 -1.17 -1.08
C ILE A 87 6.08 -1.34 -1.90
N PHE A 88 5.53 -2.56 -1.83
CA PHE A 88 4.32 -2.94 -2.51
C PHE A 88 3.38 -3.69 -1.57
N LEU A 89 2.10 -3.56 -1.84
CA LEU A 89 1.07 -4.44 -1.28
C LEU A 89 0.49 -5.29 -2.41
N ALA A 90 0.30 -6.57 -2.14
CA ALA A 90 -0.45 -7.46 -3.01
C ALA A 90 -1.59 -8.12 -2.25
N ASP A 91 -2.74 -8.27 -2.91
CA ASP A 91 -3.88 -8.98 -2.34
C ASP A 91 -3.60 -10.49 -2.17
N HIS A 92 -4.60 -11.23 -1.66
CA HIS A 92 -4.53 -12.67 -1.46
C HIS A 92 -4.34 -13.48 -2.77
N ASN A 93 -4.60 -12.88 -3.94
CA ASN A 93 -4.36 -13.46 -5.26
C ASN A 93 -3.01 -13.02 -5.85
N ASN A 94 -2.14 -12.39 -5.05
CA ASN A 94 -0.86 -11.82 -5.46
C ASN A 94 -0.99 -10.76 -6.57
N LYS A 95 -2.16 -10.11 -6.68
CA LYS A 95 -2.35 -8.94 -7.54
C LYS A 95 -1.86 -7.70 -6.82
N MET A 96 -1.12 -6.84 -7.53
CA MET A 96 -0.64 -5.58 -6.98
C MET A 96 -1.82 -4.65 -6.62
N VAL A 97 -1.83 -4.19 -5.37
CA VAL A 97 -2.82 -3.24 -4.82
C VAL A 97 -2.21 -1.84 -4.69
N PHE A 98 -0.96 -1.78 -4.24
CA PHE A 98 -0.24 -0.53 -3.99
C PHE A 98 1.24 -0.68 -4.35
N GLY A 99 1.88 0.40 -4.80
CA GLY A 99 3.33 0.48 -4.96
C GLY A 99 3.84 1.90 -4.74
N GLY A 100 4.87 2.02 -3.90
CA GLY A 100 5.49 3.30 -3.60
C GLY A 100 6.95 3.18 -3.16
N TYR A 101 7.68 4.28 -3.25
CA TYR A 101 9.04 4.41 -2.78
C TYR A 101 9.30 5.82 -2.26
N VAL A 102 10.41 6.00 -1.53
CA VAL A 102 10.87 7.31 -1.08
C VAL A 102 12.33 7.52 -1.45
N GLY A 103 12.75 8.78 -1.62
CA GLY A 103 14.16 9.12 -1.75
C GLY A 103 14.97 8.77 -0.49
N LEU A 104 16.30 8.66 -0.62
CA LEU A 104 17.19 8.23 0.47
C LEU A 104 17.00 9.05 1.77
N ILE A 105 16.75 10.36 1.65
CA ILE A 105 16.52 11.26 2.79
C ILE A 105 15.32 10.86 3.68
N HIS A 106 14.36 10.11 3.14
CA HIS A 106 13.14 9.68 3.85
C HIS A 106 13.15 8.18 4.17
N THR A 107 14.24 7.46 3.87
CA THR A 107 14.34 6.00 4.09
C THR A 107 14.12 5.61 5.55
N LYS A 108 14.56 6.44 6.50
CA LYS A 108 14.32 6.21 7.92
C LYS A 108 12.81 6.19 8.24
N GLY A 109 12.07 7.19 7.77
CA GLY A 109 10.62 7.28 8.00
C GLY A 109 9.85 6.14 7.32
N LEU A 110 10.29 5.69 6.13
CA LEU A 110 9.70 4.51 5.50
C LEU A 110 9.94 3.24 6.33
N ASN A 111 11.14 3.04 6.88
CA ASN A 111 11.42 1.88 7.73
C ASN A 111 10.56 1.89 9.00
N GLU A 112 10.45 3.05 9.66
CA GLU A 112 9.61 3.22 10.85
C GLU A 112 8.13 2.91 10.54
N ALA A 113 7.62 3.36 9.39
CA ALA A 113 6.28 3.03 8.94
C ALA A 113 6.11 1.51 8.72
N ILE A 114 7.05 0.85 8.04
CA ILE A 114 7.03 -0.60 7.81
C ILE A 114 7.04 -1.38 9.13
N ASP A 115 7.89 -0.99 10.08
CA ASP A 115 7.99 -1.65 11.38
C ASP A 115 6.69 -1.48 12.19
N ASN A 116 6.09 -0.29 12.17
CA ASN A 116 4.77 -0.04 12.77
C ASN A 116 3.68 -0.87 12.09
N ILE A 117 3.66 -0.93 10.76
CA ILE A 117 2.70 -1.75 10.01
C ILE A 117 2.82 -3.22 10.42
N LYS A 118 4.06 -3.72 10.48
CA LYS A 118 4.33 -5.10 10.88
C LYS A 118 3.82 -5.38 12.31
N LYS A 119 4.05 -4.46 13.24
CA LYS A 119 3.63 -4.61 14.63
C LYS A 119 2.11 -4.63 14.82
N GLU A 120 1.38 -3.79 14.10
CA GLU A 120 -0.06 -3.61 14.33
C GLU A 120 -0.92 -4.56 13.46
N PHE A 121 -0.47 -4.87 12.24
CA PHE A 121 -1.31 -5.52 11.22
C PHE A 121 -0.85 -6.92 10.79
N SER A 122 0.28 -7.43 11.31
CA SER A 122 0.75 -8.81 11.05
C SER A 122 0.36 -9.79 12.15
#